data_AF-A0A372ZJR4-F1
#
_entry.id   AF-A0A372ZJR4-F1
#
_cell.length_a   1.000
_cell.length_b   1.000
_cell.length_c   1.000
_cell.angle_alpha   90.00
_cell.angle_beta   90.00
_cell.angle_gamma   90.00
#
_symmetry.space_group_name_H-M   'P 1'
#
loop_
_entity.id
_entity.type
_entity.pdbx_description
1 polymer ?
#
loop_
_entity_poly.entity_id
_entity_poly.type
_entity_poly.pdbx_seq_one_letter_code
_entity_poly.pdbx_strand_id
1 'polypeptide(L)'
;MTTHHRRGAHLRTLSALTAALSGIVGVTALGTTPAAAADQRHPIYAIAHRVDTLDGVDAAINHGANAIEIDVCAWWNPNEWRAYHDCSSAGENRLGPSFDSMLDRILSNANAGRRLSLVWLDIKDPNYCGEEPNRTCSVAGLRDKAQRLTAAGIQVLYGFYEYHGGSTPDVGGRGWKSLEGRLGPLEGITTTGTRDQVNSAFNRSGSGFPTGRRAMDYGDSDITKGFGNCTEATYNTCAELKKGAADRSAGRLAATLSWTTTYNDPWYVDKLLGDAQVDGIIAGYGAFTGVREYDNSWQCANAVNLVRDWVNRHSGTHRMATSGDRLFR
;
A
#
# COMPACT_ATOMS: atom_id res chain seq x y z
N MET A 1 -52.97 7.68 -80.52
CA MET A 1 -52.23 7.66 -79.24
C MET A 1 -53.11 8.34 -78.21
N THR A 2 -53.69 7.71 -77.19
CA THR A 2 -53.66 6.32 -76.73
C THR A 2 -55.00 6.10 -76.04
N THR A 3 -55.79 5.21 -76.64
CA THR A 3 -56.96 4.50 -76.12
C THR A 3 -56.59 3.71 -74.85
N HIS A 4 -57.45 3.25 -73.92
CA HIS A 4 -58.91 3.06 -73.83
C HIS A 4 -59.17 2.69 -72.33
N HIS A 5 -60.30 3.07 -71.71
CA HIS A 5 -61.46 2.17 -71.38
C HIS A 5 -61.11 0.92 -70.54
N ARG A 6 -61.92 0.39 -69.61
CA ARG A 6 -63.35 0.54 -69.26
C ARG A 6 -63.63 -0.33 -68.01
N ARG A 7 -64.53 0.16 -67.14
CA ARG A 7 -65.77 -0.46 -66.58
C ARG A 7 -65.78 -1.88 -65.95
N GLY A 8 -66.59 -1.98 -64.88
CA GLY A 8 -67.30 -3.16 -64.34
C GLY A 8 -67.27 -3.13 -62.79
N ALA A 9 -68.35 -3.02 -62.00
CA ALA A 9 -69.56 -3.84 -61.84
C ALA A 9 -69.22 -5.33 -61.61
N HIS A 10 -69.75 -6.09 -60.65
CA HIS A 10 -70.54 -5.87 -59.43
C HIS A 10 -70.60 -7.25 -58.71
N LEU A 11 -70.74 -7.23 -57.37
CA LEU A 11 -71.39 -8.24 -56.51
C LEU A 11 -70.73 -9.62 -56.18
N ARG A 12 -70.51 -9.77 -54.85
CA ARG A 12 -70.85 -10.89 -53.92
C ARG A 12 -69.75 -11.83 -53.40
N THR A 13 -69.95 -12.13 -52.11
CA THR A 13 -69.70 -13.36 -51.33
C THR A 13 -68.34 -13.64 -50.67
N LEU A 14 -68.37 -13.61 -49.33
CA LEU A 14 -67.72 -14.46 -48.31
C LEU A 14 -66.65 -15.48 -48.76
N SER A 15 -65.44 -15.39 -48.18
CA SER A 15 -64.89 -16.39 -47.22
C SER A 15 -63.40 -16.17 -46.93
N ALA A 16 -63.03 -16.54 -45.71
CA ALA A 16 -61.73 -16.55 -45.03
C ALA A 16 -60.44 -16.71 -45.86
N LEU A 17 -59.38 -16.00 -45.46
CA LEU A 17 -58.00 -16.47 -45.56
C LEU A 17 -57.11 -15.88 -44.46
N THR A 18 -56.39 -16.80 -43.82
CA THR A 18 -55.37 -16.69 -42.78
C THR A 18 -54.16 -15.82 -43.15
N ALA A 19 -53.66 -15.06 -42.18
CA ALA A 19 -52.23 -14.73 -42.07
C ALA A 19 -51.84 -14.64 -40.58
N ALA A 20 -51.05 -15.61 -40.14
CA ALA A 20 -50.39 -15.64 -38.85
C ALA A 20 -49.22 -14.65 -38.84
N LEU A 21 -49.10 -13.84 -37.78
CA LEU A 21 -47.83 -13.22 -37.40
C LEU A 21 -47.52 -13.60 -35.95
N SER A 22 -46.54 -14.49 -35.81
CA SER A 22 -45.91 -14.85 -34.55
C SER A 22 -44.99 -13.71 -34.10
N GLY A 23 -45.44 -12.92 -33.13
CA GLY A 23 -44.57 -11.99 -32.39
C GLY A 23 -43.85 -12.74 -31.28
N ILE A 24 -42.61 -13.17 -31.53
CA ILE A 24 -41.70 -13.63 -30.48
C ILE A 24 -41.15 -12.38 -29.78
N VAL A 25 -41.69 -12.07 -28.60
CA VAL A 25 -41.03 -11.17 -27.65
C VAL A 25 -39.92 -11.99 -26.98
N GLY A 26 -38.71 -11.87 -27.50
CA GLY A 26 -37.51 -12.35 -26.83
C GLY A 26 -37.26 -11.49 -25.60
N VAL A 27 -37.62 -11.98 -24.43
CA VAL A 27 -37.12 -11.45 -23.16
C VAL A 27 -35.67 -11.90 -23.04
N THR A 28 -34.74 -11.06 -23.50
CA THR A 28 -33.34 -11.17 -23.10
C THR A 28 -33.25 -10.75 -21.63
N ALA A 29 -33.41 -11.73 -20.75
CA ALA A 29 -32.92 -11.61 -19.38
C ALA A 29 -31.41 -11.41 -19.46
N LEU A 30 -30.96 -10.16 -19.41
CA LEU A 30 -29.60 -9.81 -19.03
C LEU A 30 -29.41 -10.34 -17.62
N GLY A 31 -28.96 -11.59 -17.53
CA GLY A 31 -28.44 -12.14 -16.29
C GLY A 31 -27.27 -11.26 -15.88
N THR A 32 -27.51 -10.34 -14.96
CA THR A 32 -26.45 -9.75 -14.15
C THR A 32 -25.77 -10.94 -13.49
N THR A 33 -24.58 -11.30 -13.97
CA THR A 33 -23.65 -12.11 -13.19
C THR A 33 -23.64 -11.50 -11.79
N PRO A 34 -23.91 -12.29 -10.73
CA PRO A 34 -23.72 -11.79 -9.38
C PRO A 34 -22.31 -11.21 -9.34
N ALA A 35 -22.17 -9.93 -8.99
CA ALA A 35 -20.88 -9.36 -8.67
C ALA A 35 -20.23 -10.37 -7.72
N ALA A 36 -19.13 -11.00 -8.16
CA ALA A 36 -18.43 -11.99 -7.35
C ALA A 36 -18.29 -11.37 -5.97
N ALA A 37 -18.89 -12.00 -4.95
CA ALA A 37 -18.89 -11.46 -3.60
C ALA A 37 -17.44 -11.06 -3.30
N ALA A 38 -17.22 -9.76 -3.07
CA ALA A 38 -15.87 -9.24 -2.91
C ALA A 38 -15.17 -10.12 -1.86
N ASP A 39 -13.98 -10.62 -2.17
CA ASP A 39 -13.28 -11.55 -1.27
C ASP A 39 -13.10 -10.90 0.10
N GLN A 40 -13.87 -11.37 1.09
CA GLN A 40 -13.95 -10.79 2.44
C GLN A 40 -12.75 -11.17 3.31
N ARG A 41 -11.86 -12.05 2.83
CA ARG A 41 -10.65 -12.42 3.57
C ARG A 41 -9.77 -11.19 3.78
N HIS A 42 -9.19 -11.11 4.96
CA HIS A 42 -8.34 -10.00 5.35
C HIS A 42 -7.05 -9.99 4.50
N PRO A 43 -6.78 -8.93 3.73
CA PRO A 43 -5.58 -8.84 2.89
C PRO A 43 -4.35 -8.51 3.74
N ILE A 44 -3.28 -9.30 3.60
CA ILE A 44 -2.00 -9.13 4.30
C ILE A 44 -0.92 -8.64 3.35
N TYR A 45 -0.13 -7.67 3.81
CA TYR A 45 1.02 -7.12 3.10
C TYR A 45 2.32 -7.70 3.67
N ALA A 46 3.02 -8.52 2.89
CA ALA A 46 4.41 -8.91 3.16
C ALA A 46 5.31 -7.85 2.51
N ILE A 47 5.92 -7.02 3.36
CA ILE A 47 6.66 -5.83 2.95
C ILE A 47 8.15 -6.18 3.01
N ALA A 48 8.84 -6.21 1.88
CA ALA A 48 10.28 -6.43 1.89
C ALA A 48 10.99 -5.23 2.54
N HIS A 49 11.88 -5.49 3.49
CA HIS A 49 12.60 -4.48 4.29
C HIS A 49 13.79 -3.88 3.56
N ARG A 50 13.96 -2.55 3.60
CA ARG A 50 15.15 -1.83 3.15
C ARG A 50 15.51 -2.15 1.71
N VAL A 51 14.56 -1.92 0.81
CA VAL A 51 14.70 -2.18 -0.62
C VAL A 51 15.28 -0.95 -1.31
N ASP A 52 16.52 -0.60 -0.99
CA ASP A 52 17.14 0.62 -1.51
C ASP A 52 17.98 0.41 -2.79
N THR A 53 17.89 -0.77 -3.41
CA THR A 53 18.61 -1.07 -4.65
C THR A 53 17.66 -1.55 -5.74
N LEU A 54 18.04 -1.33 -7.01
CA LEU A 54 17.25 -1.80 -8.15
C LEU A 54 17.13 -3.33 -8.16
N ASP A 55 18.21 -4.02 -7.84
CA ASP A 55 18.24 -5.48 -7.73
C ASP A 55 17.40 -5.97 -6.54
N GLY A 56 17.37 -5.20 -5.45
CA GLY A 56 16.51 -5.45 -4.30
C GLY A 56 15.02 -5.44 -4.68
N VAL A 57 14.58 -4.52 -5.54
CA VAL A 57 13.19 -4.47 -6.05
C VAL A 57 12.84 -5.78 -6.75
N ASP A 58 13.74 -6.28 -7.61
CA ASP A 58 13.52 -7.53 -8.33
C ASP A 58 13.53 -8.73 -7.39
N ALA A 59 14.47 -8.78 -6.46
CA ALA A 59 14.57 -9.83 -5.46
C ALA A 59 13.28 -9.90 -4.62
N ALA A 60 12.81 -8.77 -4.11
CA ALA A 60 11.59 -8.69 -3.30
C ALA A 60 10.37 -9.27 -4.05
N ILE A 61 10.18 -8.84 -5.30
CA ILE A 61 9.09 -9.31 -6.15
C ILE A 61 9.24 -10.82 -6.45
N ASN A 62 10.44 -11.27 -6.78
CA ASN A 62 10.71 -12.70 -7.06
C ASN A 62 10.51 -13.59 -5.82
N HIS A 63 10.78 -13.07 -4.62
CA HIS A 63 10.52 -13.75 -3.35
C HIS A 63 9.03 -13.77 -2.97
N GLY A 64 8.17 -13.07 -3.72
CA GLY A 64 6.73 -13.03 -3.51
C GLY A 64 6.27 -11.96 -2.53
N ALA A 65 7.10 -10.95 -2.25
CA ALA A 65 6.65 -9.76 -1.55
C ALA A 65 5.59 -9.05 -2.41
N ASN A 66 4.47 -8.68 -1.79
CA ASN A 66 3.43 -7.87 -2.45
C ASN A 66 3.54 -6.39 -2.08
N ALA A 67 4.53 -6.02 -1.28
CA ALA A 67 4.87 -4.66 -0.92
C ALA A 67 6.38 -4.54 -0.66
N ILE A 68 6.90 -3.33 -0.72
CA ILE A 68 8.30 -3.02 -0.37
C ILE A 68 8.34 -1.77 0.49
N GLU A 69 9.32 -1.69 1.36
CA GLU A 69 9.73 -0.47 2.05
C GLU A 69 11.05 0.03 1.44
N ILE A 70 11.13 1.33 1.23
CA ILE A 70 12.27 2.03 0.65
C ILE A 70 12.60 3.19 1.57
N ASP A 71 13.83 3.21 2.06
CA ASP A 71 14.32 4.34 2.81
C ASP A 71 14.65 5.47 1.85
N VAL A 72 14.13 6.68 2.10
CA VAL A 72 14.36 7.82 1.19
C VAL A 72 15.06 8.97 1.91
N CYS A 73 16.20 9.36 1.36
CA CYS A 73 16.95 10.55 1.76
C CYS A 73 16.77 11.69 0.76
N ALA A 74 16.51 12.88 1.27
CA ALA A 74 16.56 14.13 0.53
C ALA A 74 18.01 14.55 0.27
N TRP A 75 18.21 15.21 -0.87
CA TRP A 75 19.51 15.71 -1.26
C TRP A 75 19.41 16.98 -2.09
N TRP A 76 19.91 18.09 -1.58
CA TRP A 76 19.69 19.41 -2.17
C TRP A 76 20.51 19.68 -3.44
N ASN A 77 21.60 18.93 -3.69
CA ASN A 77 22.44 19.11 -4.88
C ASN A 77 22.89 17.76 -5.48
N PRO A 78 22.04 17.10 -6.29
CA PRO A 78 21.38 17.79 -7.41
C PRO A 78 19.88 18.10 -7.25
N ASN A 79 19.36 18.25 -6.02
CA ASN A 79 17.93 18.50 -5.74
C ASN A 79 17.08 17.28 -6.12
N GLU A 80 17.24 16.18 -5.39
CA GLU A 80 16.55 14.91 -5.62
C GLU A 80 16.34 14.11 -4.32
N TRP A 81 15.68 12.96 -4.45
CA TRP A 81 15.60 11.92 -3.42
C TRP A 81 16.41 10.69 -3.86
N ARG A 82 17.06 10.03 -2.91
CA ARG A 82 17.81 8.78 -3.12
C ARG A 82 17.31 7.69 -2.18
N ALA A 83 17.30 6.46 -2.66
CA ALA A 83 16.95 5.32 -1.84
C ALA A 83 18.14 4.94 -0.96
N TYR A 84 18.11 5.27 0.33
CA TYR A 84 19.22 5.07 1.25
C TYR A 84 18.76 5.22 2.70
N HIS A 85 19.12 4.26 3.55
CA HIS A 85 18.75 4.27 4.97
C HIS A 85 19.49 5.30 5.83
N ASP A 86 20.81 5.45 5.66
CA ASP A 86 21.70 6.06 6.68
C ASP A 86 21.97 7.57 6.46
N CYS A 87 20.93 8.35 6.14
CA CYS A 87 21.05 9.75 5.68
C CYS A 87 21.82 10.67 6.65
N SER A 88 21.57 10.53 7.95
CA SER A 88 22.14 11.40 9.00
C SER A 88 23.66 11.26 9.14
N SER A 89 24.21 10.10 8.77
CA SER A 89 25.65 9.81 8.81
C SER A 89 26.33 9.88 7.45
N ALA A 90 25.57 10.01 6.36
CA ALA A 90 26.10 9.88 5.01
C ALA A 90 26.98 11.07 4.59
N GLY A 91 26.73 12.28 5.12
CA GLY A 91 27.39 13.50 4.61
C GLY A 91 27.17 13.64 3.11
N GLU A 92 28.25 13.71 2.33
CA GLU A 92 28.23 13.72 0.85
C GLU A 92 28.19 12.31 0.20
N ASN A 93 27.99 11.24 0.98
CA ASN A 93 27.98 9.85 0.51
C ASN A 93 26.58 9.19 0.53
N ARG A 94 25.52 9.91 0.12
CA ARG A 94 24.21 9.27 -0.12
C ARG A 94 24.27 8.46 -1.43
N LEU A 95 24.79 7.22 -1.35
CA LEU A 95 25.21 6.40 -2.50
C LEU A 95 24.11 5.57 -3.17
N GLY A 96 22.89 5.64 -2.66
CA GLY A 96 21.74 4.95 -3.24
C GLY A 96 21.37 5.42 -4.65
N PRO A 97 20.62 4.60 -5.41
CA PRO A 97 20.02 5.02 -6.68
C PRO A 97 19.07 6.20 -6.45
N SER A 98 18.84 6.99 -7.50
CA SER A 98 17.82 8.03 -7.44
C SER A 98 16.43 7.40 -7.28
N PHE A 99 15.54 8.11 -6.60
CA PHE A 99 14.16 7.64 -6.45
C PHE A 99 13.46 7.48 -7.81
N ASP A 100 13.81 8.28 -8.82
CA ASP A 100 13.29 8.10 -10.18
C ASP A 100 13.69 6.74 -10.78
N SER A 101 14.92 6.28 -10.56
CA SER A 101 15.36 4.94 -11.01
C SER A 101 14.62 3.82 -10.27
N MET A 102 14.35 3.99 -8.97
CA MET A 102 13.53 3.04 -8.21
C MET A 102 12.11 2.97 -8.78
N LEU A 103 11.48 4.12 -9.04
CA LEU A 103 10.16 4.21 -9.65
C LEU A 103 10.13 3.53 -11.02
N ASP A 104 11.12 3.79 -11.87
CA ASP A 104 11.23 3.17 -13.19
C ASP A 104 11.29 1.65 -13.09
N ARG A 105 12.05 1.11 -12.12
CA ARG A 105 12.17 -0.34 -11.92
C ARG A 105 10.87 -0.96 -11.40
N ILE A 106 10.20 -0.32 -10.45
CA ILE A 106 8.91 -0.77 -9.92
C ILE A 106 7.84 -0.77 -11.03
N LEU A 107 7.77 0.30 -11.82
CA LEU A 107 6.80 0.43 -12.90
C LEU A 107 7.08 -0.53 -14.06
N SER A 108 8.36 -0.79 -14.37
CA SER A 108 8.75 -1.84 -15.32
C SER A 108 8.21 -3.21 -14.89
N ASN A 109 8.37 -3.56 -13.61
CA ASN A 109 7.82 -4.78 -13.04
C ASN A 109 6.28 -4.81 -13.08
N ALA A 110 5.61 -3.69 -12.78
CA ALA A 110 4.15 -3.59 -12.87
C ALA A 110 3.64 -3.78 -14.30
N ASN A 111 4.31 -3.21 -15.30
CA ASN A 111 3.99 -3.38 -16.72
C ASN A 111 4.23 -4.83 -17.20
N ALA A 112 5.16 -5.55 -16.57
CA ALA A 112 5.38 -6.97 -16.77
C ALA A 112 4.40 -7.87 -15.98
N GLY A 113 3.35 -7.31 -15.36
CA GLY A 113 2.34 -8.07 -14.63
C GLY A 113 2.72 -8.44 -13.19
N ARG A 114 3.87 -7.99 -12.69
CA ARG A 114 4.37 -8.24 -11.32
C ARG A 114 4.18 -7.00 -10.43
N ARG A 115 2.98 -6.44 -10.44
CA ARG A 115 2.65 -5.20 -9.74
C ARG A 115 2.60 -5.40 -8.23
N LEU A 116 3.33 -4.55 -7.49
CA LEU A 116 3.23 -4.42 -6.03
C LEU A 116 1.89 -3.78 -5.62
N SER A 117 1.40 -4.14 -4.44
CA SER A 117 0.16 -3.58 -3.88
C SER A 117 0.41 -2.31 -3.06
N LEU A 118 1.63 -2.14 -2.55
CA LEU A 118 2.04 -1.02 -1.69
C LEU A 118 3.55 -0.75 -1.84
N VAL A 119 3.93 0.52 -1.80
CA VAL A 119 5.30 0.98 -1.55
C VAL A 119 5.26 1.86 -0.31
N TRP A 120 6.03 1.51 0.72
CA TRP A 120 6.25 2.33 1.90
C TRP A 120 7.53 3.13 1.69
N LEU A 121 7.42 4.46 1.75
CA LEU A 121 8.55 5.37 1.72
C LEU A 121 8.91 5.74 3.16
N ASP A 122 9.97 5.18 3.72
CA ASP A 122 10.48 5.58 5.04
C ASP A 122 11.30 6.87 4.89
N ILE A 123 10.70 8.00 5.25
CA ILE A 123 11.26 9.32 5.00
C ILE A 123 12.21 9.69 6.14
N LYS A 124 13.50 9.68 5.84
CA LYS A 124 14.54 9.85 6.85
C LYS A 124 14.85 11.30 7.22
N ASP A 125 14.70 12.24 6.29
CA ASP A 125 15.02 13.66 6.52
C ASP A 125 13.93 14.60 5.96
N PRO A 126 12.67 14.47 6.42
CA PRO A 126 11.50 15.13 5.82
C PRO A 126 11.55 16.67 5.85
N ASN A 127 12.43 17.24 6.67
CA ASN A 127 12.57 18.67 6.87
C ASN A 127 13.80 19.27 6.15
N TYR A 128 14.60 18.45 5.47
CA TYR A 128 15.87 18.86 4.87
C TYR A 128 15.70 19.94 3.79
N CYS A 129 14.81 19.71 2.82
CA CYS A 129 14.48 20.67 1.78
C CYS A 129 13.12 21.36 2.03
N GLY A 130 13.02 22.62 1.62
CA GLY A 130 11.73 23.33 1.51
C GLY A 130 11.15 23.19 0.10
N GLU A 131 9.84 23.46 -0.05
CA GLU A 131 9.19 23.45 -1.37
C GLU A 131 9.82 24.48 -2.33
N GLU A 132 10.38 25.58 -1.82
CA GLU A 132 11.12 26.58 -2.59
C GLU A 132 12.50 26.85 -1.96
N PRO A 133 13.60 26.97 -2.75
CA PRO A 133 13.69 26.72 -4.20
C PRO A 133 13.84 25.22 -4.55
N ASN A 134 13.86 24.32 -3.56
CA ASN A 134 14.31 22.94 -3.70
C ASN A 134 13.15 21.93 -3.65
N ARG A 135 12.09 22.18 -4.46
CA ARG A 135 10.88 21.33 -4.46
C ARG A 135 11.20 19.86 -4.65
N THR A 136 12.09 19.52 -5.57
CA THR A 136 12.37 18.14 -5.98
C THR A 136 12.93 17.27 -4.83
N CYS A 137 13.72 17.81 -3.91
CA CYS A 137 14.14 17.12 -2.68
C CYS A 137 13.24 17.39 -1.46
N SER A 138 12.16 18.18 -1.60
CA SER A 138 11.15 18.33 -0.54
C SER A 138 10.18 17.13 -0.54
N VAL A 139 9.47 16.92 0.58
CA VAL A 139 8.43 15.88 0.67
C VAL A 139 7.29 16.11 -0.32
N ALA A 140 6.96 17.36 -0.64
CA ALA A 140 5.99 17.66 -1.70
C ALA A 140 6.48 17.16 -3.08
N GLY A 141 7.77 17.35 -3.39
CA GLY A 141 8.37 16.81 -4.61
C GLY A 141 8.48 15.28 -4.61
N LEU A 142 8.72 14.67 -3.45
CA LEU A 142 8.64 13.20 -3.30
C LEU A 142 7.26 12.69 -3.67
N ARG A 143 6.20 13.34 -3.14
CA ARG A 143 4.81 13.02 -3.46
C ARG A 143 4.51 13.23 -4.94
N ASP A 144 5.00 14.30 -5.55
CA ASP A 144 4.81 14.56 -6.99
C ASP A 144 5.35 13.39 -7.82
N LYS A 145 6.54 12.88 -7.48
CA LYS A 145 7.14 11.68 -8.11
C LYS A 145 6.33 10.42 -7.83
N ALA A 146 5.87 10.23 -6.59
CA ALA A 146 5.09 9.08 -6.17
C ALA A 146 3.72 8.96 -6.87
N GLN A 147 3.20 10.04 -7.48
CA GLN A 147 2.00 9.97 -8.32
C GLN A 147 2.15 8.99 -9.50
N ARG A 148 3.38 8.70 -9.94
CA ARG A 148 3.63 7.67 -10.95
C ARG A 148 3.23 6.28 -10.45
N LEU A 149 3.42 5.98 -9.17
CA LEU A 149 3.00 4.72 -8.54
C LEU A 149 1.49 4.63 -8.41
N THR A 150 0.85 5.69 -7.92
CA THR A 150 -0.61 5.72 -7.73
C THR A 150 -1.34 5.66 -9.07
N ALA A 151 -0.82 6.32 -10.11
CA ALA A 151 -1.32 6.18 -11.49
C ALA A 151 -1.23 4.75 -12.03
N ALA A 152 -0.25 3.97 -11.57
CA ALA A 152 -0.10 2.55 -11.89
C ALA A 152 -0.94 1.62 -10.97
N GLY A 153 -1.75 2.18 -10.07
CA GLY A 153 -2.59 1.43 -9.12
C GLY A 153 -1.83 0.87 -7.92
N ILE A 154 -0.62 1.37 -7.65
CA ILE A 154 0.20 0.97 -6.50
C ILE A 154 -0.05 1.98 -5.37
N GLN A 155 -0.33 1.47 -4.17
CA GLN A 155 -0.52 2.35 -3.01
C GLN A 155 0.81 2.89 -2.50
N VAL A 156 0.79 4.09 -1.90
CA VAL A 156 1.97 4.73 -1.32
C VAL A 156 1.70 5.04 0.15
N LEU A 157 2.59 4.58 1.03
CA LEU A 157 2.59 4.94 2.44
C LEU A 157 3.79 5.85 2.73
N TYR A 158 3.52 7.07 3.20
CA TYR A 158 4.57 7.99 3.64
C TYR A 158 4.83 7.75 5.14
N GLY A 159 6.01 7.23 5.49
CA GLY A 159 6.43 6.95 6.86
C GLY A 159 7.21 8.09 7.48
N PHE A 160 6.84 8.45 8.72
CA PHE A 160 7.53 9.45 9.53
C PHE A 160 7.93 8.88 10.88
N TYR A 161 9.22 8.94 11.19
CA TYR A 161 9.79 8.49 12.45
C TYR A 161 10.01 9.70 13.37
N GLU A 162 9.52 9.70 14.63
CA GLU A 162 9.69 10.82 15.58
C GLU A 162 11.09 10.77 16.23
N TYR A 163 12.17 10.84 15.44
CA TYR A 163 13.56 10.64 15.90
C TYR A 163 14.42 11.89 15.90
N HIS A 164 14.20 12.81 14.96
CA HIS A 164 15.04 13.99 14.86
C HIS A 164 14.56 15.05 15.86
N GLY A 165 15.15 15.01 17.06
CA GLY A 165 15.08 16.09 18.02
C GLY A 165 15.68 17.39 17.43
N GLY A 166 15.00 18.51 17.62
CA GLY A 166 15.39 19.81 17.06
C GLY A 166 14.22 20.79 17.07
N SER A 167 14.39 21.97 16.46
CA SER A 167 13.32 22.98 16.38
C SER A 167 12.19 22.62 15.39
N THR A 168 12.41 21.62 14.54
CA THR A 168 11.44 21.14 13.54
C THR A 168 11.28 19.63 13.67
N PRO A 169 10.26 19.12 14.37
CA PRO A 169 10.03 17.69 14.48
C PRO A 169 9.67 17.09 13.12
N ASP A 170 9.88 15.79 12.91
CA ASP A 170 9.46 15.12 11.67
C ASP A 170 7.93 15.09 11.56
N VAL A 171 7.26 14.65 12.62
CA VAL A 171 5.80 14.70 12.78
C VAL A 171 5.37 16.13 13.12
N GLY A 172 4.48 16.71 12.30
CA GLY A 172 4.07 18.12 12.41
C GLY A 172 5.10 19.12 11.87
N GLY A 173 6.23 18.63 11.36
CA GLY A 173 7.24 19.43 10.66
C GLY A 173 6.80 19.90 9.28
N ARG A 174 7.76 20.47 8.56
CA ARG A 174 7.56 20.97 7.19
C ARG A 174 7.16 19.83 6.25
N GLY A 175 7.89 18.72 6.28
CA GLY A 175 7.62 17.57 5.40
C GLY A 175 6.24 16.97 5.64
N TRP A 176 5.89 16.75 6.91
CA TRP A 176 4.56 16.29 7.31
C TRP A 176 3.44 17.23 6.83
N LYS A 177 3.56 18.53 7.12
CA LYS A 177 2.59 19.55 6.68
C LYS A 177 2.44 19.65 5.18
N SER A 178 3.49 19.34 4.41
CA SER A 178 3.43 19.37 2.94
C SER A 178 2.47 18.33 2.35
N LEU A 179 2.08 17.31 3.12
CA LEU A 179 1.13 16.27 2.71
C LEU A 179 -0.31 16.55 3.19
N GLU A 180 -0.51 17.47 4.14
CA GLU A 180 -1.83 17.76 4.73
C GLU A 180 -2.83 18.21 3.66
N GLY A 181 -4.01 17.56 3.64
CA GLY A 181 -5.05 17.84 2.65
C GLY A 181 -4.71 17.43 1.21
N ARG A 182 -3.56 16.77 0.98
CA ARG A 182 -3.08 16.41 -0.36
C ARG A 182 -3.08 14.90 -0.63
N LEU A 183 -3.24 14.04 0.36
CA LEU A 183 -3.25 12.58 0.14
C LEU A 183 -4.46 12.14 -0.70
N GLY A 184 -4.18 11.43 -1.79
CA GLY A 184 -5.16 10.81 -2.67
C GLY A 184 -5.67 9.45 -2.19
N PRO A 185 -6.53 8.79 -2.99
CA PRO A 185 -7.22 7.56 -2.60
C PRO A 185 -6.32 6.32 -2.45
N LEU A 186 -5.10 6.36 -2.97
CA LEU A 186 -4.09 5.30 -2.85
C LEU A 186 -2.93 5.70 -1.95
N GLU A 187 -3.04 6.85 -1.28
CA GLU A 187 -1.99 7.39 -0.44
C GLU A 187 -2.41 7.34 1.04
N GLY A 188 -1.45 7.04 1.90
CA GLY A 188 -1.59 7.02 3.35
C GLY A 188 -0.34 7.56 4.02
N ILE A 189 -0.45 7.84 5.32
CA ILE A 189 0.63 8.35 6.16
C ILE A 189 0.72 7.50 7.43
N THR A 190 1.93 7.12 7.83
CA THR A 190 2.18 6.43 9.10
C THR A 190 3.14 7.22 9.96
N THR A 191 3.04 7.01 11.26
CA THR A 191 4.11 7.34 12.18
C THR A 191 4.28 6.22 13.17
N THR A 192 5.52 6.05 13.62
CA THR A 192 5.89 4.95 14.48
C THR A 192 5.47 5.21 15.93
N GLY A 193 5.26 4.14 16.69
CA GLY A 193 5.29 4.19 18.15
C GLY A 193 4.16 3.40 18.79
N THR A 194 4.05 3.54 20.11
CA THR A 194 2.90 3.04 20.86
C THR A 194 1.60 3.68 20.36
N ARG A 195 0.47 3.02 20.63
CA ARG A 195 -0.85 3.48 20.18
C ARG A 195 -1.16 4.89 20.69
N ASP A 196 -0.74 5.22 21.91
CA ASP A 196 -0.94 6.56 22.47
C ASP A 196 -0.02 7.59 21.85
N GLN A 197 1.25 7.27 21.54
CA GLN A 197 2.14 8.17 20.80
C GLN A 197 1.59 8.51 19.42
N VAL A 198 1.15 7.49 18.66
CA VAL A 198 0.58 7.70 17.32
C VAL A 198 -0.72 8.50 17.37
N ASN A 199 -1.60 8.20 18.32
CA ASN A 199 -2.81 8.99 18.52
C ASN A 199 -2.48 10.43 18.92
N SER A 200 -1.50 10.66 19.80
CA SER A 200 -1.04 12.00 20.16
C SER A 200 -0.41 12.73 18.97
N ALA A 201 0.34 12.06 18.10
CA ALA A 201 0.87 12.63 16.86
C ALA A 201 -0.26 13.14 15.95
N PHE A 202 -1.26 12.30 15.65
CA PHE A 202 -2.38 12.70 14.81
C PHE A 202 -3.32 13.72 15.47
N ASN A 203 -3.46 13.71 16.79
CA ASN A 203 -4.25 14.72 17.50
C ASN A 203 -3.55 16.09 17.48
N ARG A 204 -2.23 16.12 17.63
CA ARG A 204 -1.44 17.37 17.63
C ARG A 204 -1.29 17.96 16.22
N SER A 205 -1.05 17.10 15.23
CA SER A 205 -0.56 17.53 13.91
C SER A 205 -1.31 16.88 12.73
N GLY A 206 -2.38 16.13 12.98
CA GLY A 206 -3.02 15.30 11.94
C GLY A 206 -4.34 15.80 11.39
N SER A 207 -4.76 17.04 11.69
CA SER A 207 -6.07 17.57 11.26
C SER A 207 -6.27 17.57 9.73
N GLY A 208 -5.18 17.67 8.97
CA GLY A 208 -5.19 17.60 7.50
C GLY A 208 -5.23 16.18 6.92
N PHE A 209 -5.19 15.13 7.75
CA PHE A 209 -5.24 13.73 7.29
C PHE A 209 -6.54 13.07 7.72
N PRO A 210 -7.40 12.61 6.80
CA PRO A 210 -8.58 11.81 7.15
C PRO A 210 -8.17 10.51 7.87
N THR A 211 -8.99 9.99 8.78
CA THR A 211 -8.68 8.74 9.52
C THR A 211 -8.42 7.56 8.59
N GLY A 212 -9.15 7.50 7.47
CA GLY A 212 -8.96 6.56 6.36
C GLY A 212 -7.60 6.62 5.62
N ARG A 213 -6.74 7.57 5.99
CA ARG A 213 -5.38 7.75 5.46
C ARG A 213 -4.30 7.57 6.53
N ARG A 214 -4.68 7.42 7.80
CA ARG A 214 -3.76 7.32 8.93
C ARG A 214 -3.45 5.88 9.23
N ALA A 215 -2.18 5.52 9.24
CA ALA A 215 -1.69 4.23 9.68
C ALA A 215 -0.85 4.40 10.95
N MET A 216 -0.74 3.30 11.68
CA MET A 216 0.18 3.15 12.80
C MET A 216 1.19 2.08 12.41
N ASP A 217 2.47 2.33 12.66
CA ASP A 217 3.48 1.29 12.63
C ASP A 217 4.19 1.17 13.99
N TYR A 218 4.63 -0.04 14.32
CA TYR A 218 5.44 -0.23 15.50
C TYR A 218 6.30 -1.49 15.44
N GLY A 219 7.50 -1.38 15.98
CA GLY A 219 8.36 -2.49 16.31
C GLY A 219 9.82 -2.07 16.46
N ASP A 220 10.74 -2.96 16.13
CA ASP A 220 12.17 -2.78 16.34
C ASP A 220 12.97 -3.55 15.26
N SER A 221 14.15 -3.04 14.94
CA SER A 221 15.17 -3.74 14.14
C SER A 221 15.49 -5.15 14.65
N ASP A 222 15.31 -5.38 15.96
CA ASP A 222 15.28 -6.67 16.64
C ASP A 222 13.88 -6.88 17.22
N ILE A 223 13.00 -7.55 16.48
CA ILE A 223 11.61 -7.75 16.88
C ILE A 223 11.45 -8.39 18.25
N THR A 224 12.47 -9.08 18.78
CA THR A 224 12.44 -9.71 20.10
C THR A 224 12.45 -8.68 21.24
N LYS A 225 12.97 -7.47 21.00
CA LYS A 225 13.07 -6.42 22.00
C LYS A 225 11.72 -5.79 22.26
N GLY A 226 11.26 -5.90 23.50
CA GLY A 226 10.00 -5.30 23.90
C GLY A 226 8.76 -5.91 23.22
N PHE A 227 8.85 -7.09 22.59
CA PHE A 227 7.71 -7.64 21.85
C PHE A 227 6.46 -7.90 22.71
N GLY A 228 6.66 -8.51 23.88
CA GLY A 228 5.59 -8.98 24.76
C GLY A 228 4.91 -10.26 24.27
N ASN A 229 3.67 -10.48 24.69
CA ASN A 229 2.84 -11.63 24.35
C ASN A 229 1.41 -11.21 23.94
N CYS A 230 1.21 -9.92 23.67
CA CYS A 230 -0.03 -9.32 23.20
C CYS A 230 -1.14 -9.21 24.26
N THR A 231 -0.79 -9.36 25.55
CA THR A 231 -1.71 -9.22 26.68
C THR A 231 -1.31 -8.11 27.66
N GLU A 232 -0.14 -7.52 27.46
CA GLU A 232 0.40 -6.48 28.31
C GLU A 232 -0.45 -5.21 28.26
N ALA A 233 -0.42 -4.46 29.37
CA ALA A 233 -1.19 -3.24 29.48
C ALA A 233 -0.69 -2.14 28.54
N THR A 234 0.63 -2.03 28.27
CA THR A 234 1.21 -1.08 27.31
C THR A 234 2.70 -1.36 27.02
N TYR A 235 3.32 -0.55 26.14
CA TYR A 235 4.73 -0.48 25.72
C TYR A 235 5.27 -1.66 24.91
N ASN A 236 4.61 -2.80 24.95
CA ASN A 236 5.04 -3.96 24.19
C ASN A 236 4.52 -3.94 22.75
N THR A 237 5.40 -4.23 21.79
CA THR A 237 5.10 -4.16 20.34
C THR A 237 3.79 -4.86 20.00
N CYS A 238 3.61 -6.10 20.44
CA CYS A 238 2.41 -6.85 20.11
C CYS A 238 1.13 -6.26 20.75
N ALA A 239 1.22 -5.85 22.03
CA ALA A 239 0.07 -5.28 22.74
C ALA A 239 -0.36 -3.93 22.15
N GLU A 240 0.61 -3.08 21.78
CA GLU A 240 0.34 -1.77 21.17
C GLU A 240 -0.24 -1.90 19.77
N LEU A 241 0.28 -2.81 18.94
CA LEU A 241 -0.28 -3.08 17.62
C LEU A 241 -1.70 -3.67 17.71
N LYS A 242 -1.97 -4.53 18.68
CA LYS A 242 -3.32 -5.05 18.94
C LYS A 242 -4.32 -3.94 19.28
N LYS A 243 -3.91 -2.94 20.07
CA LYS A 243 -4.73 -1.75 20.33
C LYS A 243 -4.90 -0.90 19.07
N GLY A 244 -3.85 -0.75 18.27
CA GLY A 244 -3.91 -0.09 16.97
C GLY A 244 -4.92 -0.78 16.03
N ALA A 245 -4.95 -2.11 16.00
CA ALA A 245 -5.90 -2.87 15.21
C ALA A 245 -7.34 -2.64 15.68
N ALA A 246 -7.56 -2.51 17.00
CA ALA A 246 -8.87 -2.10 17.54
C ALA A 246 -9.25 -0.66 17.14
N ASP A 247 -8.30 0.28 17.10
CA ASP A 247 -8.51 1.63 16.57
C ASP A 247 -8.85 1.60 15.07
N ARG A 248 -8.20 0.72 14.28
CA ARG A 248 -8.52 0.46 12.88
C ARG A 248 -9.94 -0.10 12.70
N SER A 249 -10.31 -1.13 13.45
CA SER A 249 -11.67 -1.70 13.42
C SER A 249 -12.74 -0.67 13.79
N ALA A 250 -12.40 0.32 14.61
CA ALA A 250 -13.28 1.43 14.98
C ALA A 250 -13.25 2.61 13.99
N GLY A 251 -12.54 2.51 12.86
CA GLY A 251 -12.44 3.55 11.84
C GLY A 251 -11.58 4.77 12.23
N ARG A 252 -10.77 4.65 13.29
CA ARG A 252 -9.85 5.71 13.74
C ARG A 252 -8.51 5.67 13.00
N LEU A 253 -8.11 4.48 12.54
CA LEU A 253 -6.96 4.23 11.67
C LEU A 253 -7.41 3.46 10.43
N ALA A 254 -6.64 3.57 9.37
CA ALA A 254 -6.79 2.78 8.15
C ALA A 254 -6.05 1.45 8.24
N ALA A 255 -4.87 1.44 8.88
CA ALA A 255 -3.97 0.30 8.91
C ALA A 255 -3.07 0.27 10.14
N THR A 256 -2.57 -0.92 10.44
CA THR A 256 -1.54 -1.23 11.41
C THR A 256 -0.46 -2.09 10.79
N LEU A 257 0.81 -1.73 11.00
CA LEU A 257 1.96 -2.38 10.37
C LEU A 257 3.03 -2.66 11.42
N SER A 258 3.81 -3.72 11.24
CA SER A 258 4.93 -4.05 12.14
C SER A 258 6.25 -4.19 11.41
N TRP A 259 7.35 -4.03 12.14
CA TRP A 259 8.71 -4.15 11.62
C TRP A 259 9.68 -4.50 12.77
N THR A 260 10.78 -5.22 12.58
CA THR A 260 11.19 -5.98 11.39
C THR A 260 11.33 -7.46 11.77
N THR A 261 10.61 -8.34 11.08
CA THR A 261 10.80 -9.80 11.25
C THR A 261 11.85 -10.35 10.28
N THR A 262 12.58 -11.36 10.72
CA THR A 262 13.57 -12.09 9.91
C THR A 262 13.11 -13.52 9.62
N TYR A 263 13.91 -14.29 8.88
CA TYR A 263 13.65 -15.71 8.61
C TYR A 263 13.63 -16.60 9.87
N ASN A 264 14.06 -16.08 11.02
CA ASN A 264 14.09 -16.79 12.30
C ASN A 264 12.92 -16.46 13.23
N ASP A 265 11.92 -15.69 12.74
CA ASP A 265 10.87 -15.11 13.58
C ASP A 265 9.46 -15.69 13.35
N PRO A 266 9.25 -17.00 13.12
CA PRO A 266 7.92 -17.53 12.81
C PRO A 266 6.91 -17.33 13.95
N TRP A 267 7.38 -17.35 15.21
CA TRP A 267 6.54 -17.09 16.37
C TRP A 267 6.07 -15.63 16.41
N TYR A 268 6.93 -14.67 16.08
CA TYR A 268 6.56 -13.26 16.05
C TYR A 268 5.59 -12.98 14.90
N VAL A 269 5.81 -13.56 13.71
CA VAL A 269 4.87 -13.49 12.60
C VAL A 269 3.48 -14.01 13.00
N ASP A 270 3.43 -15.15 13.70
CA ASP A 270 2.18 -15.71 14.20
C ASP A 270 1.45 -14.78 15.17
N LYS A 271 2.19 -14.18 16.11
CA LYS A 271 1.62 -13.22 17.07
C LYS A 271 1.17 -11.92 16.42
N LEU A 272 1.95 -11.38 15.49
CA LEU A 272 1.63 -10.15 14.78
C LEU A 272 0.35 -10.29 13.95
N LEU A 273 0.21 -11.38 13.18
CA LEU A 273 -0.93 -11.59 12.30
C LEU A 273 -2.14 -12.18 13.04
N GLY A 274 -1.93 -13.14 13.94
CA GLY A 274 -2.99 -13.83 14.66
C GLY A 274 -3.56 -13.05 15.84
N ASP A 275 -2.70 -12.53 16.70
CA ASP A 275 -3.12 -11.90 17.97
C ASP A 275 -3.20 -10.37 17.87
N ALA A 276 -2.20 -9.72 17.27
CA ALA A 276 -2.20 -8.27 17.07
C ALA A 276 -3.01 -7.81 15.85
N GLN A 277 -3.27 -8.70 14.90
CA GLN A 277 -4.08 -8.45 13.71
C GLN A 277 -3.58 -7.27 12.86
N VAL A 278 -2.26 -7.19 12.68
CA VAL A 278 -1.65 -6.21 11.77
C VAL A 278 -1.99 -6.51 10.32
N ASP A 279 -2.09 -5.47 9.50
CA ASP A 279 -2.38 -5.56 8.08
C ASP A 279 -1.12 -5.91 7.27
N GLY A 280 0.08 -5.69 7.83
CA GLY A 280 1.33 -5.97 7.15
C GLY A 280 2.55 -6.01 8.05
N ILE A 281 3.60 -6.67 7.56
CA ILE A 281 4.86 -6.87 8.27
C ILE A 281 6.02 -6.56 7.33
N ILE A 282 6.92 -5.69 7.77
CA ILE A 282 8.25 -5.53 7.19
C ILE A 282 9.10 -6.75 7.54
N ALA A 283 9.58 -7.44 6.52
CA ALA A 283 10.33 -8.69 6.63
C ALA A 283 11.58 -8.68 5.74
N GLY A 284 12.70 -9.12 6.30
CA GLY A 284 13.99 -9.15 5.61
C GLY A 284 15.15 -9.25 6.58
N TYR A 285 16.25 -8.54 6.30
CA TYR A 285 17.35 -8.43 7.24
C TYR A 285 16.97 -7.58 8.46
N GLY A 286 17.24 -8.07 9.67
CA GLY A 286 17.11 -7.35 10.93
C GLY A 286 18.43 -7.30 11.70
N ALA A 287 18.40 -6.81 12.94
CA ALA A 287 19.58 -6.70 13.80
C ALA A 287 20.31 -8.04 13.94
N PHE A 288 19.58 -9.14 14.09
CA PHE A 288 20.14 -10.49 14.22
C PHE A 288 20.98 -10.93 13.01
N THR A 289 20.59 -10.50 11.80
CA THR A 289 21.22 -10.92 10.53
C THR A 289 22.24 -9.91 10.01
N GLY A 290 22.37 -8.77 10.68
CA GLY A 290 23.02 -7.55 10.20
C GLY A 290 22.09 -6.77 9.27
N VAL A 291 21.67 -5.57 9.70
CA VAL A 291 20.82 -4.68 8.90
C VAL A 291 21.59 -4.23 7.66
N ARG A 292 21.04 -4.53 6.49
CA ARG A 292 21.60 -4.19 5.17
C ARG A 292 20.51 -4.25 4.11
N GLU A 293 20.86 -3.82 2.91
CA GLU A 293 19.98 -3.81 1.75
C GLU A 293 19.36 -5.17 1.44
N TYR A 294 18.08 -5.16 1.07
CA TYR A 294 17.39 -6.35 0.58
C TYR A 294 18.08 -6.89 -0.67
N ASP A 295 18.28 -8.21 -0.70
CA ASP A 295 19.00 -8.89 -1.77
C ASP A 295 18.31 -10.21 -2.16
N ASN A 296 18.86 -10.88 -3.17
CA ASN A 296 18.36 -12.16 -3.68
C ASN A 296 18.82 -13.36 -2.83
N SER A 297 19.09 -13.16 -1.54
CA SER A 297 19.52 -14.22 -0.62
C SER A 297 18.33 -15.06 -0.13
N TRP A 298 18.63 -16.28 0.32
CA TRP A 298 17.62 -17.16 0.91
C TRP A 298 17.07 -16.59 2.23
N GLN A 299 17.84 -15.80 2.97
CA GLN A 299 17.41 -15.15 4.22
C GLN A 299 16.25 -14.19 3.96
N CYS A 300 16.41 -13.31 2.98
CA CYS A 300 15.37 -12.38 2.53
C CYS A 300 14.15 -13.14 2.00
N ALA A 301 14.37 -14.16 1.15
CA ALA A 301 13.29 -14.99 0.63
C ALA A 301 12.47 -15.66 1.76
N ASN A 302 13.15 -16.25 2.74
CA ASN A 302 12.50 -16.95 3.84
C ASN A 302 11.79 -16.00 4.80
N ALA A 303 12.31 -14.80 5.06
CA ALA A 303 11.62 -13.81 5.88
C ALA A 303 10.24 -13.46 5.30
N VAL A 304 10.17 -13.18 4.00
CA VAL A 304 8.90 -12.94 3.29
C VAL A 304 8.03 -14.20 3.25
N ASN A 305 8.63 -15.37 3.03
CA ASN A 305 7.89 -16.63 3.00
C ASN A 305 7.23 -16.97 4.34
N LEU A 306 7.80 -16.58 5.50
CA LEU A 306 7.14 -16.81 6.78
C LEU A 306 5.75 -16.16 6.86
N VAL A 307 5.62 -14.91 6.37
CA VAL A 307 4.34 -14.20 6.29
C VAL A 307 3.40 -14.92 5.33
N ARG A 308 3.89 -15.29 4.15
CA ARG A 308 3.09 -15.99 3.13
C ARG A 308 2.60 -17.36 3.60
N ASP A 309 3.47 -18.13 4.24
CA ASP A 309 3.15 -19.45 4.79
C ASP A 309 2.11 -19.35 5.91
N TRP A 310 2.23 -18.34 6.77
CA TRP A 310 1.20 -18.07 7.78
C TRP A 310 -0.15 -17.78 7.11
N VAL A 311 -0.18 -16.91 6.10
CA VAL A 311 -1.41 -16.59 5.35
C VAL A 311 -1.99 -17.82 4.67
N ASN A 312 -1.16 -18.68 4.07
CA ASN A 312 -1.62 -19.91 3.43
C ASN A 312 -2.27 -20.88 4.43
N ARG A 313 -1.67 -21.03 5.63
CA ARG A 313 -2.25 -21.82 6.72
C ARG A 313 -3.57 -21.24 7.25
N HIS A 314 -3.80 -19.94 7.07
CA HIS A 314 -5.01 -19.23 7.49
C HIS A 314 -5.87 -18.75 6.30
N SER A 315 -5.79 -19.47 5.17
CA SER A 315 -6.39 -19.06 3.89
C SER A 315 -7.92 -18.97 3.88
N GLY A 316 -8.59 -19.48 4.91
CA GLY A 316 -10.03 -19.32 5.12
C GLY A 316 -10.44 -17.92 5.60
N THR A 317 -9.54 -17.18 6.25
CA THR A 317 -9.79 -15.85 6.81
C THR A 317 -8.85 -14.78 6.28
N HIS A 318 -7.68 -15.17 5.78
CA HIS A 318 -6.64 -14.26 5.29
C HIS A 318 -6.24 -14.60 3.86
N ARG A 319 -5.65 -13.62 3.18
CA ARG A 319 -5.02 -13.79 1.87
C ARG A 319 -3.93 -12.75 1.69
N MET A 320 -3.02 -12.98 0.74
CA MET A 320 -2.09 -11.93 0.35
C MET A 320 -2.87 -10.79 -0.33
N ALA A 321 -2.54 -9.55 0.03
CA ALA A 321 -3.03 -8.37 -0.65
C ALA A 321 -2.61 -8.35 -2.12
N THR A 322 -3.46 -7.76 -2.96
CA THR A 322 -3.27 -7.56 -4.39
C THR A 322 -3.49 -6.10 -4.74
N SER A 323 -3.18 -5.69 -5.98
CA SER A 323 -3.45 -4.33 -6.45
C SER A 323 -4.93 -3.92 -6.47
N GLY A 324 -5.86 -4.86 -6.30
CA GLY A 324 -7.29 -4.57 -6.12
C GLY A 324 -7.64 -4.15 -4.70
N ASP A 325 -6.78 -4.44 -3.72
CA ASP A 325 -7.01 -4.11 -2.32
C ASP A 325 -6.73 -2.65 -2.03
N ARG A 326 -7.46 -2.13 -1.05
CA ARG A 326 -7.34 -0.75 -0.59
C ARG A 326 -7.10 -0.78 0.91
N LEU A 327 -5.87 -0.46 1.28
CA LEU A 327 -5.42 -0.26 2.66
C LEU A 327 -5.93 1.09 3.18
N PHE A 328 -6.00 2.10 2.31
CA PHE A 328 -6.46 3.45 2.67
C PHE A 328 -7.84 3.72 2.08
N ARG A 329 -8.84 3.92 2.95
CA ARG A 329 -10.26 4.10 2.58
C ARG A 329 -10.81 5.37 3.20
#